data_AF-K4KGM6-F1
#
_entry.id   AF-K4KGM6-F1
#
_cell.length_a   1.000
_cell.length_b   1.000
_cell.length_c   1.000
_cell.angle_alpha   90.00
_cell.angle_beta   90.00
_cell.angle_gamma   90.00
#
_symmetry.space_group_name_H-M   'P 1'
#
loop_
_entity.id
_entity.type
_entity.pdbx_description
1 polymer ?
#
loop_
_entity_poly.entity_id
_entity_poly.type
_entity_poly.pdbx_seq_one_letter_code
_entity_poly.pdbx_strand_id
1 'polypeptide(L)'
;MKFLLKLVREGLGRIIIAVDFITRPRPLKRSKPEQAKVHAQLNNLALYQFYACPFCIKTRRALRRLNLPMQTRDIADGSPYRTELEKHGGKIQAPCLRIESDGKVEWLYESKAIIAYLDNRFGVVAGHVSTSEAATS
;
A
#
# COMPACT_ATOMS: atom_id res chain seq x y z
N MET A 1 8.23 -34.46 -11.98
CA MET A 1 8.62 -33.04 -12.18
C MET A 1 7.70 -32.02 -11.50
N LYS A 2 6.36 -32.17 -11.50
CA LYS A 2 5.43 -31.22 -10.84
C LYS A 2 5.68 -31.00 -9.33
N PHE A 3 6.13 -32.03 -8.60
CA PHE A 3 6.37 -31.94 -7.15
C PHE A 3 7.61 -31.11 -6.80
N LEU A 4 8.69 -31.26 -7.57
CA LEU A 4 9.93 -30.48 -7.40
C LEU A 4 9.69 -28.99 -7.65
N LEU A 5 8.98 -28.64 -8.73
CA LEU A 5 8.61 -27.26 -9.04
C LEU A 5 7.72 -26.62 -7.95
N LYS A 6 6.79 -27.41 -7.37
CA LYS A 6 5.98 -26.97 -6.23
C LYS A 6 6.84 -26.69 -5.00
N LEU A 7 7.75 -27.59 -4.65
CA LEU A 7 8.66 -27.41 -3.51
C LEU A 7 9.55 -26.17 -3.68
N VAL A 8 10.09 -25.95 -4.88
CA VAL A 8 10.89 -24.76 -5.20
C VAL A 8 10.04 -23.49 -5.05
N ARG A 9 8.82 -23.46 -5.61
CA ARG A 9 7.92 -22.29 -5.52
C ARG A 9 7.56 -21.97 -4.06
N GLU A 10 7.17 -22.97 -3.27
CA GLU A 10 6.81 -22.78 -1.87
C GLU A 10 8.01 -22.38 -1.00
N GLY A 11 9.19 -22.95 -1.27
CA GLY A 11 10.44 -22.58 -0.60
C GLY A 11 10.86 -21.13 -0.91
N LEU A 12 10.85 -20.73 -2.19
CA LEU A 12 11.19 -19.37 -2.61
C LEU A 12 10.26 -18.33 -2.00
N GLY A 13 8.94 -18.60 -1.99
CA GLY A 13 7.96 -17.72 -1.35
C GLY A 13 8.28 -17.49 0.13
N ARG A 14 8.57 -18.56 0.88
CA ARG A 14 8.93 -18.48 2.30
C ARG A 14 10.23 -17.71 2.54
N ILE A 15 11.25 -17.91 1.71
CA ILE A 15 12.51 -17.16 1.80
C ILE A 15 12.27 -15.67 1.60
N ILE A 16 11.51 -15.29 0.56
CA ILE A 16 11.19 -13.88 0.28
C ILE A 16 10.46 -13.23 1.46
N ILE A 17 9.49 -13.93 2.06
CA ILE A 17 8.74 -13.43 3.23
C ILE A 17 9.67 -13.27 4.44
N ALA A 18 10.56 -14.24 4.68
CA ALA A 18 11.52 -14.19 5.79
C ALA A 18 12.51 -13.03 5.64
N VAL A 19 13.06 -12.84 4.45
CA VAL A 19 13.98 -11.72 4.15
C VAL A 19 13.27 -10.38 4.31
N ASP A 20 12.03 -10.26 3.82
CA ASP A 20 11.23 -9.05 4.07
C ASP A 20 11.10 -8.78 5.56
N PHE A 21 10.70 -9.78 6.35
CA PHE A 21 10.52 -9.65 7.80
C PHE A 21 11.76 -9.11 8.50
N ILE A 22 12.94 -9.66 8.20
CA ILE A 22 14.22 -9.29 8.82
C ILE A 22 14.62 -7.85 8.44
N THR A 23 14.36 -7.45 7.20
CA THR A 23 14.86 -6.17 6.66
C THR A 23 13.82 -5.04 6.68
N ARG A 24 12.68 -5.22 7.36
CA ARG A 24 11.57 -4.26 7.36
C ARG A 24 12.00 -2.86 7.86
N PRO A 25 11.59 -1.77 7.17
CA PRO A 25 11.91 -0.42 7.62
C PRO A 25 11.18 -0.07 8.92
N ARG A 26 11.75 0.89 9.66
CA ARG A 26 11.09 1.50 10.82
C ARG A 26 9.97 2.44 10.36
N PRO A 27 8.79 2.44 11.02
CA PRO A 27 7.73 3.37 10.70
C PRO A 27 8.09 4.82 11.03
N LEU A 28 7.64 5.75 10.17
CA LEU A 28 7.70 7.18 10.40
C LEU A 28 6.94 7.55 11.68
N LYS A 29 7.61 8.31 12.56
CA LYS A 29 7.01 8.83 13.78
C LYS A 29 6.27 10.13 13.48
N ARG A 30 4.99 10.18 13.82
CA ARG A 30 4.16 11.39 13.82
C ARG A 30 3.60 11.63 15.21
N SER A 31 3.18 12.85 15.51
CA SER A 31 2.39 13.09 16.72
C SER A 31 1.05 12.35 16.65
N LYS A 32 0.44 12.06 17.80
CA LYS A 32 -0.90 11.43 17.86
C LYS A 32 -1.95 12.15 16.98
N PRO A 33 -2.10 13.49 17.04
CA PRO A 33 -3.11 14.17 16.22
C PRO A 33 -2.80 14.11 14.71
N GLU A 34 -1.53 14.21 14.30
CA GLU A 34 -1.16 14.06 12.89
C GLU A 34 -1.42 12.65 12.38
N GLN A 35 -1.09 11.63 13.19
CA GLN A 35 -1.33 10.24 12.83
C GLN A 35 -2.83 9.94 12.69
N ALA A 36 -3.68 10.56 13.53
CA ALA A 36 -5.13 10.45 13.40
C ALA A 36 -5.65 11.05 12.08
N LYS A 37 -5.10 12.19 11.64
CA LYS A 37 -5.44 12.78 10.32
C LYS A 37 -5.06 11.83 9.18
N VAL A 38 -3.88 11.23 9.26
CA VAL A 38 -3.44 10.22 8.28
C VAL A 38 -4.41 9.03 8.27
N HIS A 39 -4.78 8.49 9.43
CA HIS A 39 -5.71 7.36 9.50
C HIS A 39 -7.07 7.69 8.83
N ALA A 40 -7.62 8.88 9.08
CA ALA A 40 -8.86 9.30 8.44
C ALA A 40 -8.74 9.32 6.91
N GLN A 41 -7.62 9.80 6.38
CA GLN A 41 -7.37 9.81 4.93
C GLN A 41 -7.19 8.40 4.33
N LEU A 42 -6.69 7.44 5.11
CA LEU A 42 -6.52 6.06 4.66
C LEU A 42 -7.84 5.31 4.46
N ASN A 43 -8.94 5.75 5.07
CA ASN A 43 -10.26 5.12 4.90
C ASN A 43 -10.71 5.11 3.44
N ASN A 44 -10.23 6.06 2.64
CA ASN A 44 -10.55 6.19 1.22
C ASN A 44 -9.52 5.49 0.32
N LEU A 45 -8.56 4.76 0.90
CA LEU A 45 -7.48 4.09 0.18
C LEU A 45 -7.49 2.59 0.49
N ALA A 46 -7.30 1.76 -0.53
CA ALA A 46 -7.10 0.33 -0.35
C ALA A 46 -6.04 -0.22 -1.31
N LEU A 47 -5.14 -1.06 -0.79
CA LEU A 47 -4.10 -1.71 -1.59
C LEU A 47 -4.52 -3.13 -1.97
N TYR A 48 -4.74 -3.37 -3.26
CA TYR A 48 -4.93 -4.69 -3.84
C TYR A 48 -3.58 -5.35 -4.09
N GLN A 49 -3.41 -6.57 -3.61
CA GLN A 49 -2.11 -7.21 -3.57
C GLN A 49 -2.15 -8.74 -3.60
N PHE A 50 -0.97 -9.33 -3.80
CA PHE A 50 -0.67 -10.72 -3.45
C PHE A 50 0.36 -10.77 -2.31
N TYR A 51 0.17 -11.70 -1.38
CA TYR A 51 1.05 -11.83 -0.22
C TYR A 51 2.53 -12.06 -0.60
N ALA A 52 2.84 -13.03 -1.47
CA ALA A 52 4.21 -13.40 -1.83
C ALA A 52 4.78 -12.65 -3.05
N CYS A 53 4.11 -11.60 -3.56
CA CYS A 53 4.59 -10.86 -4.72
C CYS A 53 5.68 -9.84 -4.33
N PRO A 54 6.86 -9.82 -5.00
CA PRO A 54 7.96 -8.92 -4.67
C PRO A 54 7.59 -7.44 -4.82
N PHE A 55 6.79 -7.09 -5.82
CA PHE A 55 6.31 -5.71 -6.01
C PHE A 55 5.30 -5.30 -4.92
N CYS A 56 4.44 -6.22 -4.49
CA CYS A 56 3.52 -5.98 -3.37
C CYS A 56 4.27 -5.80 -2.06
N ILE A 57 5.29 -6.63 -1.81
CA ILE A 57 6.20 -6.48 -0.66
C ILE A 57 6.85 -5.09 -0.68
N LYS A 58 7.37 -4.66 -1.83
CA LYS A 58 7.96 -3.33 -1.99
C LYS A 58 6.97 -2.21 -1.60
N THR A 59 5.72 -2.27 -2.07
CA THR A 59 4.70 -1.29 -1.70
C THR A 59 4.33 -1.36 -0.21
N ARG A 60 4.18 -2.56 0.37
CA ARG A 60 3.93 -2.72 1.82
C ARG A 60 5.06 -2.17 2.68
N ARG A 61 6.32 -2.30 2.23
CA ARG A 61 7.47 -1.69 2.91
C ARG A 61 7.36 -0.16 2.89
N ALA A 62 6.89 0.44 1.80
CA ALA A 62 6.62 1.88 1.75
C ALA A 62 5.48 2.29 2.70
N LEU A 63 4.36 1.53 2.72
CA LEU A 63 3.29 1.73 3.71
C LEU A 63 3.82 1.70 5.15
N ARG A 64 4.64 0.70 5.47
CA ARG A 64 5.28 0.59 6.79
C ARG A 64 6.20 1.79 7.06
N ARG A 65 7.11 2.12 6.13
CA ARG A 65 8.04 3.25 6.25
C ARG A 65 7.29 4.56 6.51
N LEU A 66 6.17 4.79 5.81
CA LEU A 66 5.33 5.98 5.97
C LEU A 66 4.33 5.87 7.13
N ASN A 67 4.35 4.78 7.90
CA ASN A 67 3.40 4.50 8.98
C ASN A 67 1.94 4.63 8.55
N LEU A 68 1.58 3.93 7.47
CA LEU A 68 0.26 3.91 6.87
C LEU A 68 -0.41 2.55 7.12
N PRO A 69 -1.24 2.39 8.17
CA PRO A 69 -2.01 1.17 8.41
C PRO A 69 -3.20 1.06 7.44
N MET A 70 -2.91 1.03 6.14
CA MET A 70 -3.90 0.99 5.07
C MET A 70 -4.52 -0.41 4.96
N GLN A 71 -5.80 -0.48 4.59
CA GLN A 71 -6.45 -1.74 4.26
C GLN A 71 -5.77 -2.41 3.05
N THR A 72 -5.42 -3.69 3.19
CA THR A 72 -4.93 -4.52 2.09
C THR A 72 -5.98 -5.54 1.68
N ARG A 73 -6.22 -5.68 0.38
CA ARG A 73 -7.19 -6.60 -0.23
C ARG A 73 -6.44 -7.65 -1.05
N ASP A 74 -6.51 -8.92 -0.64
CA ASP A 74 -5.83 -9.99 -1.36
C ASP A 74 -6.64 -10.39 -2.61
N ILE A 75 -5.97 -10.51 -3.77
CA ILE A 75 -6.59 -10.85 -5.05
C ILE A 75 -6.28 -12.28 -5.54
N ALA A 76 -5.95 -13.18 -4.60
CA ALA A 76 -5.91 -14.63 -4.81
C ALA A 76 -7.12 -15.15 -5.59
N ASP A 77 -6.93 -16.27 -6.28
CA ASP A 77 -7.99 -16.91 -7.04
C ASP A 77 -9.18 -17.22 -6.11
N GLY A 78 -10.39 -16.83 -6.53
CA GLY A 78 -11.62 -16.95 -5.72
C GLY A 78 -11.89 -15.80 -4.74
N SER A 79 -11.00 -14.82 -4.62
CA SER A 79 -11.23 -13.64 -3.78
C SER A 79 -12.31 -12.71 -4.38
N PRO A 80 -13.26 -12.19 -3.59
CA PRO A 80 -14.23 -11.19 -4.07
C PRO A 80 -13.53 -9.90 -4.55
N TYR A 81 -12.37 -9.57 -3.97
CA TYR A 81 -11.59 -8.39 -4.37
C TYR A 81 -10.94 -8.55 -5.74
N ARG A 82 -10.71 -9.79 -6.18
CA ARG A 82 -10.24 -10.06 -7.54
C ARG A 82 -11.31 -9.67 -8.55
N THR A 83 -12.55 -10.10 -8.31
CA THR A 83 -13.70 -9.77 -9.16
C THR A 83 -14.00 -8.27 -9.15
N GLU A 84 -13.89 -7.61 -8.00
CA GLU A 84 -14.02 -6.15 -7.91
C GLU A 84 -12.96 -5.43 -8.75
N LEU A 85 -11.69 -5.85 -8.64
CA LEU A 85 -10.58 -5.26 -9.39
C LEU A 85 -10.73 -5.49 -10.90
N GLU A 86 -11.18 -6.68 -11.31
CA GLU A 86 -11.47 -6.99 -12.71
C GLU A 86 -12.59 -6.08 -13.26
N LYS A 87 -13.70 -5.96 -12.52
CA LYS A 87 -14.87 -5.20 -12.96
C LYS A 87 -14.66 -3.70 -12.99
N HIS A 88 -13.94 -3.15 -12.00
CA HIS A 88 -13.82 -1.70 -11.82
C HIS A 88 -12.42 -1.16 -12.12
N GLY A 89 -11.36 -1.93 -11.84
CA GLY A 89 -9.98 -1.54 -12.13
C GLY A 89 -9.52 -1.91 -13.54
N GLY A 90 -10.28 -2.75 -14.27
CA GLY A 90 -10.05 -3.11 -15.66
C GLY A 90 -8.97 -4.17 -15.90
N LYS A 91 -8.13 -4.48 -14.90
CA LYS A 91 -7.10 -5.54 -15.02
C LYS A 91 -6.77 -6.17 -13.69
N ILE A 92 -6.64 -7.49 -13.67
CA ILE A 92 -6.20 -8.25 -12.50
C ILE A 92 -4.67 -8.16 -12.41
N GLN A 93 -4.17 -7.02 -11.93
CA GLN A 93 -2.75 -6.74 -11.75
C GLN A 93 -2.50 -6.20 -10.35
N ALA A 94 -1.46 -6.71 -9.68
CA ALA A 94 -1.01 -6.22 -8.39
C ALA A 94 0.47 -5.78 -8.41
N PRO A 95 0.87 -4.80 -7.59
CA PRO A 95 0.02 -4.01 -6.69
C PRO A 95 -0.86 -3.02 -7.44
N CYS A 96 -2.06 -2.76 -6.91
CA CYS A 96 -2.97 -1.72 -7.38
C CYS A 96 -3.52 -0.95 -6.18
N LEU A 97 -3.50 0.38 -6.24
CA LEU A 97 -4.04 1.26 -5.22
C LEU A 97 -5.40 1.81 -5.70
N ARG A 98 -6.46 1.53 -4.95
CA ARG A 98 -7.75 2.17 -5.11
C ARG A 98 -7.75 3.48 -4.32
N ILE A 99 -8.08 4.57 -4.98
CA ILE A 99 -8.16 5.92 -4.42
C ILE A 99 -9.59 6.41 -4.58
N GLU A 100 -10.24 6.76 -3.47
CA GLU A 100 -11.58 7.35 -3.49
C GLU A 100 -11.51 8.83 -3.08
N SER A 101 -12.01 9.71 -3.96
CA SER A 101 -12.09 11.16 -3.71
C SER A 101 -13.35 11.71 -4.36
N ASP A 102 -14.12 12.51 -3.62
CA ASP A 102 -15.27 13.26 -4.13
C ASP A 102 -16.27 12.40 -4.92
N GLY A 103 -16.52 11.17 -4.44
CA GLY A 103 -17.44 10.21 -5.06
C GLY A 103 -16.89 9.52 -6.32
N LYS A 104 -15.61 9.77 -6.69
CA LYS A 104 -14.93 9.10 -7.80
C LYS A 104 -13.92 8.08 -7.27
N VAL A 105 -13.80 6.98 -7.99
CA VAL A 105 -12.84 5.91 -7.71
C VAL A 105 -11.79 5.86 -8.82
N GLU A 106 -10.54 6.04 -8.43
CA GLU A 106 -9.37 5.94 -9.30
C GLU A 106 -8.53 4.72 -8.94
N TRP A 107 -7.91 4.11 -9.96
CA TRP A 107 -7.12 2.90 -9.83
C TRP A 107 -5.69 3.15 -10.31
N LEU A 108 -4.75 3.19 -9.38
CA LEU A 108 -3.34 3.44 -9.66
C LEU A 108 -2.56 2.13 -9.63
N TYR A 109 -1.97 1.77 -10.77
CA TYR A 109 -1.12 0.60 -10.92
C TYR A 109 0.36 0.96 -10.82
N GLU A 110 1.21 -0.06 -10.90
CA GLU A 110 2.67 0.03 -10.83
C GLU A 110 3.21 0.42 -9.45
N SER A 111 3.99 -0.50 -8.86
CA SER A 111 4.56 -0.30 -7.52
C SER A 111 5.31 1.03 -7.36
N LYS A 112 6.04 1.46 -8.39
CA LYS A 112 6.78 2.74 -8.36
C LYS A 112 5.85 3.95 -8.29
N ALA A 113 4.79 3.98 -9.11
CA ALA A 113 3.84 5.08 -9.13
C ALA A 113 3.03 5.14 -7.84
N ILE A 114 2.59 3.99 -7.32
CA ILE A 114 1.92 3.89 -6.02
C ILE A 114 2.82 4.44 -4.91
N ILE A 115 4.08 4.04 -4.85
CA ILE A 115 5.02 4.52 -3.82
C ILE A 115 5.23 6.03 -3.94
N ALA A 116 5.41 6.55 -5.16
CA ALA A 116 5.57 7.98 -5.40
C ALA A 116 4.34 8.78 -4.95
N TYR A 117 3.14 8.29 -5.24
CA TYR A 117 1.88 8.88 -4.77
C TYR A 117 1.82 8.93 -3.24
N LEU A 118 2.14 7.82 -2.56
CA LEU A 118 2.11 7.75 -1.11
C LEU A 118 3.18 8.63 -0.46
N ASP A 119 4.37 8.70 -1.04
CA ASP A 119 5.45 9.57 -0.58
C ASP A 119 5.08 11.05 -0.77
N ASN A 120 4.47 11.42 -1.89
CA ASN A 120 4.03 12.79 -2.12
C ASN A 120 2.91 13.20 -1.14
N ARG A 121 1.95 12.31 -0.91
CA ARG A 121 0.77 12.60 -0.06
C ARG A 121 1.05 12.53 1.44
N PHE A 122 1.88 11.59 1.88
CA PHE A 122 2.07 11.28 3.31
C PHE A 122 3.53 11.38 3.78
N GLY A 123 4.47 11.59 2.87
CA GLY A 123 5.86 11.82 3.21
C GLY A 123 6.05 13.10 4.00
N VAL A 124 7.12 13.16 4.79
CA VAL A 124 7.54 14.41 5.42
C VAL A 124 8.42 15.11 4.39
N VAL A 125 7.85 16.06 3.65
CA VAL A 125 8.69 17.06 2.99
C VAL A 125 9.32 17.87 4.11
N ALA A 126 10.64 17.82 4.24
CA ALA A 126 11.35 18.76 5.09
C ALA A 126 11.10 20.17 4.52
N GLY A 127 10.07 20.87 5.03
CA GLY A 127 9.82 22.28 4.69
C GLY A 127 8.50 22.66 4.02
N HIS A 128 7.35 22.13 4.45
CA HIS A 128 6.11 22.92 4.31
C HIS A 128 5.39 23.02 5.66
N VAL A 129 5.82 24.04 6.40
CA VAL A 129 5.06 24.61 7.50
C VAL A 129 3.82 25.26 6.89
N SER A 130 2.67 24.59 6.97
CA SER A 130 1.39 25.30 6.88
C SER A 130 1.19 26.06 8.19
N THR A 131 1.75 27.27 8.28
CA THR A 131 1.25 28.30 9.19
C THR A 131 -0.13 28.70 8.68
N SER A 132 -1.16 28.04 9.21
CA SER A 132 -2.50 28.63 9.24
C SER A 132 -2.47 29.72 10.31
N GLU A 133 -2.27 30.94 9.84
CA GLU A 133 -2.32 32.19 10.57
C GLU A 133 -3.64 32.29 11.34
N ALA A 134 -3.53 32.50 12.64
CA ALA A 134 -4.62 32.95 13.47
C ALA A 134 -4.90 34.41 13.12
N ALA A 135 -5.99 34.67 12.39
CA ALA A 135 -6.57 36.00 12.28
C ALA A 135 -7.74 36.07 13.26
N THR A 136 -7.42 36.47 14.48
CA THR A 136 -8.33 37.11 15.41
C THR A 136 -8.48 38.56 14.97
N SER A 137 -9.69 38.99 14.62
CA SER A 137 -10.20 40.37 14.78
C SER A 137 -11.70 40.36 14.54
#